data_AF-A0A376PS07-F1
#
_entry.id   AF-A0A376PS07-F1
#
_cell.length_a   1.000
_cell.length_b   1.000
_cell.length_c   1.000
_cell.angle_alpha   90.00
_cell.angle_beta   90.00
_cell.angle_gamma   90.00
#
_symmetry.space_group_name_H-M   'P 1'
#
loop_
_entity.id
_entity.type
_entity.pdbx_description
1 polymer ?
#
loop_
_entity_poly.entity_id
_entity_poly.type
_entity_poly.pdbx_seq_one_letter_code
_entity_poly.pdbx_strand_id
1 'polypeptide(L)'
;MAAAGAAGVGIATAGTMAGVKLLMPGYDFAQKNSELQAVLGVDKQSPEMQALRKQARQLGDNSAASADDAAAAQIIVAKSGADKDGIVAQTPAILNMSLANKKTMEENAALLIGTKSAFGLADDKASHIADVISMAINKTQASFEGLNDSLTYVGPVAKDAGVSLEETAAMLGALHDAKIIGSMAGTGSRAVLSRLQAPTGKAYDAIKELGVKTMDKKAIHGQSLPS
;
A
#
# COMPACT_ATOMS: atom_id res chain seq x y z
N MET A 1 37.91 -17.90 -53.10
CA MET A 1 38.63 -17.74 -51.81
C MET A 1 39.17 -16.32 -51.78
N ALA A 2 39.07 -15.48 -50.74
CA ALA A 2 38.50 -15.53 -49.40
C ALA A 2 38.17 -14.05 -49.01
N ALA A 3 36.95 -13.73 -48.58
CA ALA A 3 36.53 -13.42 -47.21
C ALA A 3 37.24 -12.21 -46.54
N ALA A 4 36.52 -11.09 -46.42
CA ALA A 4 36.82 -9.98 -45.53
C ALA A 4 36.33 -10.32 -44.10
N GLY A 5 37.21 -10.19 -43.10
CA GLY A 5 36.96 -10.57 -41.71
C GLY A 5 37.21 -9.42 -40.72
N ALA A 6 36.38 -9.39 -39.69
CA ALA A 6 36.24 -8.39 -38.63
C ALA A 6 37.54 -7.95 -37.93
N ALA A 7 37.70 -6.64 -37.71
CA ALA A 7 38.68 -6.08 -36.78
C ALA A 7 38.04 -6.00 -35.38
N GLY A 8 38.52 -6.86 -34.49
CA GLY A 8 37.94 -7.15 -33.18
C GLY A 8 38.12 -6.07 -32.12
N VAL A 9 37.16 -6.05 -31.21
CA VAL A 9 37.16 -5.34 -29.93
C VAL A 9 38.28 -5.92 -29.04
N GLY A 10 39.32 -5.11 -28.79
CA GLY A 10 40.38 -5.44 -27.85
C GLY A 10 39.87 -5.37 -26.40
N ILE A 11 39.80 -6.53 -25.75
CA ILE A 11 39.47 -6.67 -24.33
C ILE A 11 40.71 -6.36 -23.49
N ALA A 12 40.66 -5.28 -22.69
CA ALA A 12 41.58 -5.05 -21.57
C ALA A 12 40.93 -5.59 -20.28
N THR A 13 41.39 -6.75 -19.83
CA THR A 13 40.67 -7.69 -18.94
C THR A 13 40.80 -7.47 -17.43
N ALA A 14 41.26 -6.30 -16.95
CA ALA A 14 41.42 -6.07 -15.50
C ALA A 14 40.79 -4.77 -14.95
N GLY A 15 40.54 -3.76 -15.79
CA GLY A 15 39.95 -2.48 -15.37
C GLY A 15 38.44 -2.35 -15.57
N THR A 16 37.83 -3.25 -16.34
CA THR A 16 36.42 -3.16 -16.75
C THR A 16 35.45 -3.49 -15.62
N MET A 17 35.79 -4.38 -14.69
CA MET A 17 34.90 -4.71 -13.57
C MET A 17 34.72 -3.54 -12.58
N ALA A 18 35.75 -2.71 -12.37
CA ALA A 18 35.66 -1.52 -11.53
C ALA A 18 34.93 -0.37 -12.24
N GLY A 19 35.20 -0.18 -13.54
CA GLY A 19 34.53 0.85 -14.36
C GLY A 19 33.05 0.58 -14.58
N VAL A 20 32.65 -0.70 -14.75
CA VAL A 20 31.23 -1.08 -14.84
C VAL A 20 30.52 -0.81 -13.51
N LYS A 21 31.14 -1.13 -12.36
CA LYS A 21 30.54 -0.91 -11.03
C LYS A 21 30.32 0.58 -10.70
N LEU A 22 31.14 1.48 -11.26
CA LEU A 22 30.93 2.93 -11.16
C LEU A 22 29.76 3.45 -12.00
N LEU A 23 29.41 2.76 -13.09
CA LEU A 23 28.31 3.14 -13.99
C LEU A 23 26.97 2.47 -13.66
N MET A 24 26.98 1.37 -12.88
CA MET A 24 25.77 0.59 -12.56
C MET A 24 24.62 1.42 -11.94
N PRO A 25 24.85 2.33 -10.97
CA PRO A 25 23.75 3.14 -10.41
C PRO A 25 23.07 4.03 -11.46
N GLY A 26 23.84 4.58 -12.41
CA GLY A 26 23.27 5.37 -13.51
C GLY A 26 22.49 4.54 -14.52
N TYR A 27 22.85 3.26 -14.68
CA TYR A 27 22.15 2.31 -15.55
C TYR A 27 20.81 1.87 -14.97
N ASP A 28 20.77 1.49 -13.69
CA ASP A 28 19.55 1.06 -13.00
C ASP A 28 18.52 2.21 -12.96
N PHE A 29 18.97 3.43 -12.66
CA PHE A 29 18.11 4.62 -12.73
C PHE A 29 17.53 4.83 -14.13
N ALA A 30 18.35 4.70 -15.17
CA ALA A 30 17.91 4.87 -16.56
C ALA A 30 16.92 3.77 -16.99
N GLN A 31 17.10 2.54 -16.51
CA GLN A 31 16.20 1.42 -16.75
C GLN A 31 14.84 1.65 -16.08
N LYS A 32 14.82 2.00 -14.78
CA LYS A 32 13.57 2.34 -14.06
C LYS A 32 12.83 3.49 -14.72
N ASN A 33 13.55 4.52 -15.17
CA ASN A 33 12.94 5.63 -15.90
C ASN A 33 12.39 5.25 -17.28
N SER A 34 12.94 4.22 -17.92
CA SER A 34 12.40 3.68 -19.17
C SER A 34 11.14 2.86 -18.90
N GLU A 35 11.10 2.12 -17.79
CA GLU A 35 9.89 1.42 -17.34
C GLU A 35 8.78 2.41 -16.96
N LEU A 36 9.08 3.43 -16.15
CA LEU A 36 8.12 4.48 -15.77
C LEU A 36 7.53 5.17 -17.00
N GLN A 37 8.37 5.46 -17.99
CA GLN A 37 7.94 6.02 -19.27
C GLN A 37 6.98 5.08 -20.02
N ALA A 38 7.28 3.78 -20.06
CA ALA A 38 6.43 2.78 -20.70
C ALA A 38 5.07 2.63 -19.99
N VAL A 39 5.06 2.67 -18.66
CA VAL A 39 3.82 2.62 -17.86
C VAL A 39 2.96 3.86 -18.08
N LEU A 40 3.57 5.05 -18.13
CA LEU A 40 2.85 6.31 -18.36
C LEU A 40 2.44 6.53 -19.82
N GLY A 41 3.06 5.83 -20.78
CA GLY A 41 2.77 6.00 -22.21
C GLY A 41 3.16 7.37 -22.77
N VAL A 42 4.15 8.05 -22.17
CA VAL A 42 4.61 9.39 -22.55
C VAL A 42 5.95 9.36 -23.28
N ASP A 43 6.31 10.45 -23.93
CA ASP A 43 7.62 10.59 -24.57
C ASP A 43 8.77 10.64 -23.54
N LYS A 44 9.94 10.08 -23.91
CA LYS A 44 11.13 10.07 -23.04
C LYS A 44 11.58 11.47 -22.59
N GLN A 45 11.32 12.48 -23.41
CA GLN A 45 11.72 13.86 -23.16
C GLN A 45 10.54 14.75 -22.76
N SER A 46 9.37 14.15 -22.47
CA SER A 46 8.19 14.92 -22.09
C SER A 46 8.43 15.71 -20.79
N PRO A 47 7.77 16.86 -20.59
CA PRO A 47 7.84 17.62 -19.35
C PRO A 47 7.51 16.77 -18.11
N GLU A 48 6.59 15.82 -18.23
CA GLU A 48 6.19 14.89 -17.20
C GLU A 48 7.35 13.99 -16.79
N MET A 49 8.00 13.31 -17.74
CA MET A 49 9.16 12.46 -17.45
C MET A 49 10.33 13.24 -16.89
N GLN A 50 10.56 14.48 -17.35
CA GLN A 50 11.59 15.34 -16.80
C GLN A 50 11.31 15.71 -15.34
N ALA A 51 10.05 16.03 -15.02
CA ALA A 51 9.63 16.35 -13.66
C ALA A 51 9.81 15.15 -12.71
N LEU A 52 9.37 13.96 -13.13
CA LEU A 52 9.49 12.74 -12.32
C LEU A 52 10.94 12.33 -12.08
N ARG A 53 11.79 12.39 -13.13
CA ARG A 53 13.25 12.18 -13.02
C ARG A 53 13.90 13.17 -12.07
N LYS A 54 13.52 14.44 -12.18
CA LYS A 54 14.05 15.49 -11.33
C LYS A 54 13.66 15.24 -9.87
N GLN A 55 12.41 14.91 -9.60
CA GLN A 55 11.96 14.58 -8.25
C GLN A 55 12.73 13.38 -7.69
N ALA A 56 12.88 12.29 -8.44
CA ALA A 56 13.59 11.11 -7.97
C ALA A 56 15.06 11.42 -7.60
N ARG A 57 15.75 12.21 -8.44
CA ARG A 57 17.11 12.69 -8.13
C ARG A 57 17.16 13.58 -6.90
N GLN A 58 16.24 14.54 -6.80
CA GLN A 58 16.16 15.44 -5.65
C GLN A 58 15.92 14.69 -4.33
N LEU A 59 15.13 13.61 -4.35
CA LEU A 59 14.95 12.76 -3.17
C LEU A 59 16.23 11.98 -2.85
N GLY A 60 16.93 11.48 -3.88
CA GLY A 60 18.26 10.88 -3.75
C GLY A 60 19.31 11.82 -3.15
N ASP A 61 19.28 13.09 -3.52
CA ASP A 61 20.27 14.09 -3.08
C ASP A 61 20.00 14.61 -1.66
N ASN A 62 18.73 14.64 -1.23
CA ASN A 62 18.30 15.33 -0.01
C ASN A 62 17.75 14.40 1.08
N SER A 63 17.77 13.08 0.87
CA SER A 63 17.24 12.12 1.84
C SER A 63 18.15 10.89 1.98
N ALA A 64 17.77 9.98 2.87
CA ALA A 64 18.46 8.70 3.01
C ALA A 64 18.07 7.66 1.96
N ALA A 65 17.04 7.92 1.13
CA ALA A 65 16.62 7.04 0.04
C ALA A 65 17.41 7.34 -1.25
N SER A 66 17.65 6.34 -2.09
CA SER A 66 18.32 6.56 -3.37
C SER A 66 17.37 7.08 -4.46
N ALA A 67 17.93 7.69 -5.51
CA ALA A 67 17.14 8.06 -6.69
C ALA A 67 16.48 6.83 -7.35
N ASP A 68 17.11 5.66 -7.24
CA ASP A 68 16.57 4.39 -7.74
C ASP A 68 15.37 3.91 -6.92
N ASP A 69 15.39 4.10 -5.59
CA ASP A 69 14.26 3.79 -4.71
C ASP A 69 13.07 4.70 -5.03
N ALA A 70 13.34 5.99 -5.21
CA ALA A 70 12.31 6.95 -5.59
C ALA A 70 11.70 6.60 -6.95
N ALA A 71 12.52 6.25 -7.95
CA ALA A 71 12.02 5.82 -9.26
C ALA A 71 11.19 4.53 -9.18
N ALA A 72 11.57 3.56 -8.33
CA ALA A 72 10.78 2.34 -8.13
C ALA A 72 9.40 2.63 -7.49
N ALA A 73 9.36 3.50 -6.48
CA ALA A 73 8.10 3.95 -5.91
C ALA A 73 7.22 4.65 -6.94
N GLN A 74 7.78 5.56 -7.74
CA GLN A 74 7.06 6.24 -8.81
C GLN A 74 6.46 5.26 -9.84
N ILE A 75 7.18 4.18 -10.18
CA ILE A 75 6.66 3.11 -11.06
C ILE A 75 5.44 2.42 -10.45
N ILE A 76 5.48 2.09 -9.15
CA ILE A 76 4.34 1.45 -8.47
C ILE A 76 3.13 2.37 -8.47
N VAL A 77 3.33 3.66 -8.16
CA VAL A 77 2.25 4.65 -8.18
C VAL A 77 1.70 4.81 -9.60
N ALA A 78 2.55 4.86 -10.62
CA ALA A 78 2.14 4.91 -12.03
C ALA A 78 1.32 3.67 -12.43
N LYS A 79 1.75 2.46 -12.01
CA LYS A 79 1.03 1.20 -12.26
C LYS A 79 -0.34 1.16 -11.61
N SER A 80 -0.60 1.98 -10.60
CA SER A 80 -1.92 2.15 -10.00
C SER A 80 -2.89 2.99 -10.85
N GLY A 81 -2.41 3.57 -11.95
CA GLY A 81 -3.16 4.46 -12.85
C GLY A 81 -3.00 5.95 -12.53
N ALA A 82 -2.14 6.31 -11.57
CA ALA A 82 -1.86 7.70 -11.26
C ALA A 82 -1.07 8.37 -12.39
N ASP A 83 -1.44 9.61 -12.72
CA ASP A 83 -0.70 10.45 -13.65
C ASP A 83 0.52 11.10 -12.98
N LYS A 84 1.22 11.97 -13.70
CA LYS A 84 2.40 12.67 -13.18
C LYS A 84 2.12 13.47 -11.90
N ASP A 85 0.96 14.12 -11.78
CA ASP A 85 0.64 14.92 -10.59
C ASP A 85 0.31 14.02 -9.40
N GLY A 86 -0.43 12.93 -9.64
CA GLY A 86 -0.66 11.89 -8.65
C GLY A 86 0.63 11.25 -8.15
N ILE A 87 1.56 10.93 -9.05
CA ILE A 87 2.88 10.37 -8.68
C ILE A 87 3.68 11.37 -7.84
N VAL A 88 3.75 12.63 -8.28
CA VAL A 88 4.47 13.69 -7.56
C VAL A 88 3.90 13.89 -6.16
N ALA A 89 2.58 13.85 -6.00
CA ALA A 89 1.90 14.04 -4.72
C ALA A 89 2.11 12.88 -3.73
N GLN A 90 2.18 11.64 -4.23
CA GLN A 90 2.27 10.45 -3.38
C GLN A 90 3.72 10.10 -2.97
N THR A 91 4.69 10.44 -3.81
CA THR A 91 6.10 10.09 -3.57
C THR A 91 6.65 10.60 -2.23
N PRO A 92 6.34 11.83 -1.75
CA PRO A 92 6.77 12.30 -0.43
C PRO A 92 6.19 11.50 0.73
N ALA A 93 4.92 11.08 0.65
CA ALA A 93 4.30 10.25 1.68
C ALA A 93 5.00 8.88 1.77
N ILE A 94 5.30 8.28 0.61
CA ILE A 94 6.03 7.02 0.53
C ILE A 94 7.45 7.15 1.10
N LEU A 95 8.16 8.24 0.79
CA LEU A 95 9.47 8.51 1.38
C LEU A 95 9.38 8.60 2.91
N ASN A 96 8.43 9.35 3.44
CA ASN A 96 8.26 9.50 4.89
C ASN A 96 7.97 8.16 5.58
N MET A 97 7.12 7.32 4.97
CA MET A 97 6.89 5.96 5.49
C MET A 97 8.17 5.13 5.49
N SER A 98 8.93 5.15 4.38
CA SER A 98 10.21 4.46 4.24
C SER A 98 11.23 4.88 5.29
N LEU A 99 11.33 6.18 5.57
CA LEU A 99 12.20 6.70 6.62
C LEU A 99 11.73 6.28 8.03
N ALA A 100 10.42 6.21 8.26
CA ALA A 100 9.85 5.85 9.56
C ALA A 100 10.02 4.36 9.89
N ASN A 101 9.83 3.46 8.92
CA ASN A 101 9.83 2.01 9.14
C ASN A 101 11.07 1.29 8.60
N LYS A 102 12.03 2.02 8.00
CA LYS A 102 13.28 1.49 7.42
C LYS A 102 13.06 0.45 6.32
N LYS A 103 11.89 0.44 5.68
CA LYS A 103 11.62 -0.33 4.46
C LYS A 103 11.91 0.51 3.23
N THR A 104 12.10 -0.14 2.10
CA THR A 104 12.36 0.55 0.83
C THR A 104 11.16 1.42 0.44
N MET A 105 11.40 2.45 -0.38
CA MET A 105 10.30 3.23 -0.94
C MET A 105 9.40 2.36 -1.81
N GLU A 106 9.95 1.34 -2.48
CA GLU A 106 9.19 0.38 -3.30
C GLU A 106 8.19 -0.41 -2.45
N GLU A 107 8.62 -1.00 -1.34
CA GLU A 107 7.74 -1.73 -0.42
C GLU A 107 6.64 -0.82 0.14
N ASN A 108 6.99 0.41 0.54
CA ASN A 108 6.01 1.37 1.07
C ASN A 108 5.02 1.85 0.00
N ALA A 109 5.46 2.02 -1.25
CA ALA A 109 4.57 2.33 -2.36
C ALA A 109 3.56 1.20 -2.57
N ALA A 110 4.02 -0.06 -2.55
CA ALA A 110 3.15 -1.22 -2.71
C ALA A 110 2.08 -1.29 -1.60
N LEU A 111 2.48 -1.08 -0.35
CA LEU A 111 1.55 -1.07 0.79
C LEU A 111 0.55 0.09 0.69
N LEU A 112 1.01 1.31 0.38
CA LEU A 112 0.15 2.49 0.25
C LEU A 112 -0.87 2.30 -0.87
N ILE A 113 -0.41 1.91 -2.06
CA ILE A 113 -1.27 1.68 -3.24
C ILE A 113 -2.22 0.51 -3.01
N GLY A 114 -1.74 -0.58 -2.41
CA GLY A 114 -2.57 -1.73 -2.05
C GLY A 114 -3.69 -1.34 -1.09
N THR A 115 -3.37 -0.57 -0.05
CA THR A 115 -4.35 -0.05 0.92
C THR A 115 -5.34 0.91 0.26
N LYS A 116 -4.85 1.87 -0.53
CA LYS A 116 -5.68 2.80 -1.31
C LYS A 116 -6.69 2.03 -2.15
N SER A 117 -6.22 1.03 -2.91
CA SER A 117 -7.05 0.21 -3.79
C SER A 117 -8.07 -0.62 -3.01
N ALA A 118 -7.63 -1.30 -1.93
CA ALA A 118 -8.50 -2.13 -1.09
C ALA A 118 -9.67 -1.34 -0.48
N PHE A 119 -9.44 -0.09 -0.10
CA PHE A 119 -10.46 0.80 0.45
C PHE A 119 -11.16 1.68 -0.60
N GLY A 120 -10.72 1.66 -1.86
CA GLY A 120 -11.25 2.52 -2.93
C GLY A 120 -11.06 4.02 -2.64
N LEU A 121 -9.92 4.39 -2.06
CA LEU A 121 -9.60 5.77 -1.69
C LEU A 121 -9.01 6.54 -2.88
N ALA A 122 -9.19 7.86 -2.89
CA ALA A 122 -8.65 8.75 -3.91
C ALA A 122 -7.13 9.00 -3.74
N ASP A 123 -6.46 9.43 -4.82
CA ASP A 123 -5.00 9.71 -4.82
C ASP A 123 -4.60 10.82 -3.83
N ASP A 124 -5.48 11.80 -3.61
CA ASP A 124 -5.27 12.89 -2.65
C ASP A 124 -5.27 12.43 -1.18
N LYS A 125 -5.64 11.16 -0.91
CA LYS A 125 -5.62 10.55 0.43
C LYS A 125 -4.33 9.83 0.77
N ALA A 126 -3.34 9.81 -0.11
CA ALA A 126 -2.11 9.07 0.13
C ALA A 126 -1.38 9.47 1.43
N SER A 127 -1.30 10.77 1.76
CA SER A 127 -0.73 11.23 3.04
C SER A 127 -1.52 10.70 4.24
N HIS A 128 -2.85 10.71 4.17
CA HIS A 128 -3.69 10.19 5.24
C HIS A 128 -3.54 8.67 5.41
N ILE A 129 -3.50 7.93 4.30
CA ILE A 129 -3.25 6.48 4.30
C ILE A 129 -1.89 6.18 4.94
N ALA A 130 -0.85 6.90 4.53
CA ALA A 130 0.49 6.80 5.10
C ALA A 130 0.49 7.06 6.61
N ASP A 131 -0.18 8.13 7.05
CA ASP A 131 -0.28 8.48 8.47
C ASP A 131 -0.97 7.38 9.28
N VAL A 132 -2.08 6.81 8.79
CA VAL A 132 -2.79 5.73 9.48
C VAL A 132 -1.93 4.46 9.58
N ILE A 133 -1.25 4.08 8.49
CA ILE A 133 -0.35 2.93 8.48
C ILE A 133 0.83 3.17 9.45
N SER A 134 1.47 4.33 9.37
CA SER A 134 2.59 4.68 10.25
C SER A 134 2.17 4.77 11.71
N MET A 135 0.97 5.28 12.01
CA MET A 135 0.43 5.29 13.37
C MET A 135 0.21 3.87 13.89
N ALA A 136 -0.38 2.97 13.08
CA ALA A 136 -0.57 1.58 13.47
C ALA A 136 0.76 0.90 13.79
N ILE A 137 1.77 1.05 12.94
CA ILE A 137 3.12 0.48 13.17
C ILE A 137 3.79 1.10 14.41
N ASN A 138 3.69 2.41 14.60
CA ASN A 138 4.42 3.11 15.67
C ASN A 138 3.75 3.02 17.05
N LYS A 139 2.47 2.68 17.11
CA LYS A 139 1.68 2.65 18.37
C LYS A 139 1.33 1.25 18.85
N THR A 140 1.65 0.23 18.07
CA THR A 140 1.30 -1.16 18.38
C THR A 140 2.50 -2.06 18.12
N GLN A 141 2.39 -3.34 18.44
CA GLN A 141 3.40 -4.35 18.15
C GLN A 141 3.34 -4.86 16.70
N ALA A 142 2.63 -4.16 15.80
CA ALA A 142 2.54 -4.52 14.39
C ALA A 142 3.84 -4.22 13.63
N SER A 143 4.35 -5.21 12.89
CA SER A 143 5.42 -4.99 11.91
C SER A 143 4.86 -4.52 10.58
N PHE A 144 5.73 -3.97 9.72
CA PHE A 144 5.39 -3.61 8.35
C PHE A 144 4.77 -4.80 7.58
N GLU A 145 5.45 -5.95 7.61
CA GLU A 145 5.02 -7.16 6.91
C GLU A 145 3.69 -7.67 7.48
N GLY A 146 3.61 -7.72 8.81
CA GLY A 146 2.42 -8.20 9.47
C GLY A 146 1.20 -7.32 9.18
N LEU A 147 1.35 -5.99 9.13
CA LEU A 147 0.27 -5.08 8.79
C LEU A 147 -0.10 -5.18 7.31
N ASN A 148 0.90 -5.26 6.41
CA ASN A 148 0.70 -5.45 4.97
C ASN A 148 -0.08 -6.74 4.67
N ASP A 149 0.30 -7.85 5.30
CA ASP A 149 -0.40 -9.13 5.19
C ASP A 149 -1.83 -9.01 5.72
N SER A 150 -1.99 -8.44 6.92
CA SER A 150 -3.32 -8.27 7.53
C SER A 150 -4.27 -7.45 6.65
N LEU A 151 -3.81 -6.28 6.17
CA LEU A 151 -4.59 -5.36 5.33
C LEU A 151 -4.99 -6.00 3.99
N THR A 152 -4.12 -6.81 3.40
CA THR A 152 -4.42 -7.54 2.15
C THR A 152 -5.65 -8.44 2.30
N TYR A 153 -5.84 -9.07 3.47
CA TYR A 153 -6.99 -9.94 3.70
C TYR A 153 -8.24 -9.21 4.18
N VAL A 154 -8.11 -8.21 5.06
CA VAL A 154 -9.27 -7.56 5.68
C VAL A 154 -9.76 -6.34 4.91
N GLY A 155 -8.89 -5.60 4.23
CA GLY A 155 -9.18 -4.29 3.65
C GLY A 155 -10.43 -4.25 2.77
N PRO A 156 -10.55 -5.12 1.73
CA PRO A 156 -11.72 -5.13 0.87
C PRO A 156 -13.02 -5.42 1.63
N VAL A 157 -12.98 -6.35 2.59
CA VAL A 157 -14.17 -6.73 3.38
C VAL A 157 -14.54 -5.66 4.39
N ALA A 158 -13.57 -4.96 4.97
CA ALA A 158 -13.80 -3.81 5.85
C ALA A 158 -14.50 -2.67 5.09
N LYS A 159 -14.00 -2.34 3.89
CA LYS A 159 -14.64 -1.38 3.00
C LYS A 159 -16.09 -1.77 2.69
N ASP A 160 -16.34 -3.03 2.34
CA ASP A 160 -17.69 -3.51 2.04
C ASP A 160 -18.62 -3.46 3.27
N ALA A 161 -18.09 -3.58 4.49
CA ALA A 161 -18.83 -3.37 5.74
C ALA A 161 -19.06 -1.90 6.08
N GLY A 162 -18.45 -0.96 5.35
CA GLY A 162 -18.42 0.45 5.73
C GLY A 162 -17.50 0.75 6.93
N VAL A 163 -16.58 -0.14 7.27
CA VAL A 163 -15.55 0.11 8.29
C VAL A 163 -14.42 0.92 7.66
N SER A 164 -14.02 1.99 8.34
CA SER A 164 -12.97 2.89 7.88
C SER A 164 -11.58 2.24 7.91
N LEU A 165 -10.62 2.86 7.22
CA LEU A 165 -9.22 2.44 7.27
C LEU A 165 -8.66 2.55 8.69
N GLU A 166 -9.04 3.60 9.40
CA GLU A 166 -8.63 3.92 10.77
C GLU A 166 -9.12 2.88 11.76
N GLU A 167 -10.40 2.52 11.70
CA GLU A 167 -10.99 1.47 12.54
C GLU A 167 -10.36 0.11 12.22
N THR A 168 -10.13 -0.17 10.94
CA THR A 168 -9.46 -1.41 10.51
C THR A 168 -8.04 -1.47 11.04
N ALA A 169 -7.27 -0.39 10.90
CA ALA A 169 -5.90 -0.30 11.38
C ALA A 169 -5.82 -0.39 12.91
N ALA A 170 -6.74 0.24 13.64
CA ALA A 170 -6.83 0.15 15.10
C ALA A 170 -7.15 -1.28 15.56
N MET A 171 -8.11 -1.95 14.90
CA MET A 171 -8.44 -3.35 15.17
C MET A 171 -7.23 -4.27 14.91
N LEU A 172 -6.56 -4.12 13.77
CA LEU A 172 -5.36 -4.90 13.45
C LEU A 172 -4.23 -4.62 14.45
N GLY A 173 -4.03 -3.36 14.84
CA GLY A 173 -3.09 -2.97 15.88
C GLY A 173 -3.32 -3.69 17.20
N ALA A 174 -4.55 -3.68 17.70
CA ALA A 174 -4.93 -4.37 18.94
C ALA A 174 -4.73 -5.89 18.85
N LEU A 175 -5.00 -6.49 17.68
CA LEU A 175 -4.73 -7.92 17.46
C LEU A 175 -3.24 -8.23 17.50
N HIS A 176 -2.41 -7.38 16.90
CA HIS A 176 -0.95 -7.56 16.92
C HIS A 176 -0.36 -7.40 18.32
N ASP A 177 -0.89 -6.46 19.12
CA ASP A 177 -0.55 -6.36 20.55
C ASP A 177 -0.87 -7.65 21.32
N ALA A 178 -1.97 -8.30 20.96
CA ALA A 178 -2.37 -9.61 21.48
C ALA A 178 -1.65 -10.80 20.81
N LYS A 179 -0.61 -10.56 19.99
CA LYS A 179 0.16 -11.58 19.25
C LYS A 179 -0.64 -12.35 18.18
N ILE A 180 -1.80 -11.84 17.79
CA ILE A 180 -2.51 -12.28 16.59
C ILE A 180 -2.03 -11.38 15.45
N ILE A 181 -1.12 -11.91 14.61
CA ILE A 181 -0.37 -11.10 13.63
C ILE A 181 -0.59 -11.58 12.19
N GLY A 182 -0.23 -10.73 11.23
CA GLY A 182 -0.14 -11.09 9.81
C GLY A 182 -1.44 -11.61 9.22
N SER A 183 -1.36 -12.71 8.49
CA SER A 183 -2.51 -13.37 7.87
C SER A 183 -3.56 -13.86 8.86
N MET A 184 -3.19 -14.23 10.10
CA MET A 184 -4.16 -14.64 11.13
C MET A 184 -5.05 -13.47 11.56
N ALA A 185 -4.46 -12.30 11.81
CA ALA A 185 -5.22 -11.10 12.14
C ALA A 185 -6.12 -10.67 10.99
N GLY A 186 -5.62 -10.68 9.76
CA GLY A 186 -6.38 -10.33 8.57
C GLY A 186 -7.56 -11.28 8.32
N THR A 187 -7.32 -12.59 8.37
CA THR A 187 -8.34 -13.62 8.13
C THR A 187 -9.38 -13.66 9.25
N GLY A 188 -8.95 -13.55 10.51
CA GLY A 188 -9.85 -13.50 11.66
C GLY A 188 -10.77 -12.29 11.60
N SER A 189 -10.21 -11.11 11.32
CA SER A 189 -10.97 -9.86 11.17
C SER A 189 -11.97 -9.95 10.01
N ARG A 190 -11.52 -10.46 8.85
CA ARG A 190 -12.39 -10.71 7.70
C ARG A 190 -13.57 -11.63 8.05
N ALA A 191 -13.33 -12.71 8.79
CA ALA A 191 -14.37 -13.65 9.18
C ALA A 191 -15.41 -13.01 10.11
N VAL A 192 -14.98 -12.16 11.05
CA VAL A 192 -15.89 -11.41 11.92
C VAL A 192 -16.72 -10.42 11.10
N LEU A 193 -16.07 -9.59 10.28
CA LEU A 193 -16.76 -8.57 9.46
C LEU A 193 -17.74 -9.21 8.47
N SER A 194 -17.36 -10.30 7.81
CA SER A 194 -18.24 -11.02 6.89
C SER A 194 -19.46 -11.62 7.59
N ARG A 195 -19.32 -12.12 8.83
CA ARG A 195 -20.46 -12.62 9.63
C ARG A 195 -21.42 -11.51 10.04
N LEU A 196 -20.92 -10.29 10.28
CA LEU A 196 -21.74 -9.13 10.60
C LEU A 196 -22.47 -8.57 9.36
N GLN A 197 -21.86 -8.68 8.17
CA GLN A 197 -22.44 -8.22 6.91
C GLN A 197 -23.42 -9.20 6.26
N ALA A 198 -23.31 -10.50 6.54
CA ALA A 198 -24.16 -11.50 5.90
C ALA A 198 -25.64 -11.16 6.15
N PRO A 199 -26.52 -11.18 5.13
CA PRO A 199 -27.97 -11.22 5.35
C PRO A 199 -28.23 -12.54 6.08
N THR A 200 -28.30 -12.42 7.39
CA THR A 200 -27.95 -13.52 8.26
C THR A 200 -29.00 -14.65 8.09
N GLY A 201 -28.55 -15.89 7.94
CA GLY A 201 -29.35 -17.06 8.32
C GLY A 201 -29.47 -17.13 9.85
N LYS A 202 -29.92 -18.26 10.44
CA LYS A 202 -30.19 -18.54 11.88
C LYS A 202 -29.59 -17.62 12.98
N ALA A 203 -28.38 -17.09 12.83
CA ALA A 203 -27.82 -16.03 13.69
C ALA A 203 -28.57 -14.67 13.60
N TYR A 204 -29.10 -14.27 12.45
CA TYR A 204 -30.03 -13.12 12.29
C TYR A 204 -31.24 -13.36 13.13
N ASP A 205 -31.80 -14.57 12.98
CA ASP A 205 -33.08 -14.91 13.52
C ASP A 205 -32.94 -14.93 15.04
N ALA A 206 -31.83 -15.45 15.57
CA ALA A 206 -31.51 -15.39 16.99
C ALA A 206 -31.30 -13.94 17.51
N ILE A 207 -30.58 -13.07 16.79
CA ILE A 207 -30.36 -11.67 17.22
C ILE A 207 -31.64 -10.85 17.12
N LYS A 208 -32.42 -11.04 16.05
CA LYS A 208 -33.74 -10.44 15.85
C LYS A 208 -34.74 -10.96 16.89
N GLU A 209 -34.70 -12.25 17.22
CA GLU A 209 -35.55 -12.85 18.26
C GLU A 209 -35.16 -12.35 19.66
N LEU A 210 -33.88 -12.10 19.94
CA LEU A 210 -33.43 -11.42 21.16
C LEU A 210 -33.87 -9.94 21.19
N GLY A 211 -33.80 -9.22 20.06
CA GLY A 211 -34.32 -7.86 19.91
C GLY A 211 -35.83 -7.77 20.08
N VAL A 212 -36.58 -8.71 19.50
CA VAL A 212 -38.04 -8.82 19.64
C VAL A 212 -38.42 -9.19 21.08
N LYS A 213 -37.73 -10.14 21.71
CA LYS A 213 -37.96 -10.52 23.12
C LYS A 213 -37.60 -9.42 24.13
N THR A 214 -36.71 -8.49 23.76
CA THR A 214 -36.35 -7.33 24.61
C THR A 214 -37.27 -6.13 24.36
N MET A 215 -37.78 -5.96 23.14
CA MET A 215 -38.79 -4.93 22.83
C MET A 215 -40.18 -5.28 23.37
N ASP A 216 -40.54 -6.57 23.45
CA ASP A 216 -41.86 -7.02 23.93
C ASP A 216 -42.00 -7.03 25.47
N LYS A 217 -40.93 -6.71 26.22
CA LYS A 217 -40.99 -6.56 27.69
C LYS A 217 -41.28 -5.15 28.18
N LYS A 218 -41.62 -4.21 27.28
CA LYS A 218 -41.97 -2.82 27.65
C LYS A 218 -43.40 -2.39 27.30
N ALA A 219 -44.27 -3.32 26.90
CA ALA A 219 -45.69 -3.05 26.61
C ALA A 219 -46.68 -3.55 27.67
N ILE A 220 -46.22 -4.11 28.81
CA ILE A 220 -47.10 -4.52 29.92
C ILE A 220 -46.90 -3.61 31.13
N HIS A 221 -47.32 -2.36 31.02
CA HIS A 221 -47.69 -1.58 32.20
C HIS A 221 -48.79 -0.56 31.85
N GLY A 222 -50.02 -0.93 32.19
CA GLY A 222 -51.20 -0.07 32.07
C GLY A 222 -52.47 -0.91 32.09
N GLN A 223 -52.91 -1.26 33.31
CA GLN A 223 -54.30 -1.24 33.82
C GLN A 223 -55.43 -1.42 32.78
N SER A 224 -56.45 -2.27 32.92
CA SER A 224 -57.13 -2.82 34.10
C SER A 224 -58.24 -3.81 33.64
N LEU A 225 -58.40 -4.95 34.31
CA LEU A 225 -59.70 -5.64 34.50
C LEU A 225 -60.53 -4.88 35.56
N PRO A 226 -61.84 -5.09 35.79
CA PRO A 226 -62.89 -5.85 35.06
C PRO A 226 -64.16 -4.98 34.77
N SER A 227 -65.10 -5.39 33.92
CA SER A 227 -66.36 -6.10 34.25
C SER A 227 -67.04 -6.51 32.95
#